data_AF-A0A060ZI41-F1
#
_entry.id   AF-A0A060ZI41-F1
#
_cell.length_a   1.000
_cell.length_b   1.000
_cell.length_c   1.000
_cell.angle_alpha   90.00
_cell.angle_beta   90.00
_cell.angle_gamma   90.00
#
_symmetry.space_group_name_H-M   'P 1'
#
loop_
_entity.id
_entity.type
_entity.pdbx_description
1 polymer ?
#
loop_
_entity_poly.entity_id
_entity_poly.type
_entity_poly.pdbx_seq_one_letter_code
_entity_poly.pdbx_strand_id
1 'polypeptide(L)'
;MHSVLVYSVCLCDMHCVCVCAACVGLIHIGVFILLLLSGERNFGVRLNKTYSVRVPMDIPVFTGTHADLLIMIFHKIITGGHQHLKPLFDCLLTIIVNVSPYLKSLSMVAANKLLHLLEAFSTNWFLFSASQNHHLIFFLLEVFNNLIQYQFDGNCNLVYTLIRKRNIFHQLANLTSDPVTIHKVKRERMCSLM
;
A
#
# COMPACT_ATOMS: atom_id res chain seq x y z
N MET A 1 -23.38 4.16 16.95
CA MET A 1 -23.56 2.86 16.25
C MET A 1 -23.67 3.01 14.73
N HIS A 2 -24.26 4.08 14.18
CA HIS A 2 -24.37 4.31 12.73
C HIS A 2 -23.04 4.32 11.96
N SER A 3 -21.99 4.95 12.49
CA SER A 3 -20.72 5.04 11.76
C SER A 3 -20.05 3.67 11.59
N VAL A 4 -20.18 2.75 12.56
CA VAL A 4 -19.51 1.43 12.53
C VAL A 4 -19.98 0.57 11.37
N LEU A 5 -21.29 0.60 11.06
CA LEU A 5 -21.85 -0.13 9.94
C LEU A 5 -21.31 0.40 8.60
N VAL A 6 -21.23 1.73 8.45
CA VAL A 6 -20.69 2.37 7.23
C VAL A 6 -19.24 1.95 6.96
N TYR A 7 -18.40 1.82 8.00
CA TYR A 7 -16.99 1.42 7.82
C TYR A 7 -16.82 -0.06 7.50
N SER A 8 -17.59 -0.95 8.13
CA SER A 8 -17.56 -2.38 7.79
C SER A 8 -18.15 -2.64 6.41
N VAL A 9 -19.20 -1.92 6.03
CA VAL A 9 -19.82 -1.99 4.69
C VAL A 9 -18.86 -1.45 3.63
N CYS A 10 -18.26 -0.27 3.80
CA CYS A 10 -17.26 0.26 2.85
C CYS A 10 -16.03 -0.65 2.69
N LEU A 11 -15.53 -1.25 3.77
CA LEU A 11 -14.36 -2.12 3.69
C LEU A 11 -14.68 -3.50 3.10
N CYS A 12 -15.89 -4.04 3.33
CA CYS A 12 -16.38 -5.26 2.67
C CYS A 12 -16.75 -5.02 1.20
N ASP A 13 -17.36 -3.87 0.86
CA ASP A 13 -17.72 -3.49 -0.50
C ASP A 13 -16.47 -3.25 -1.36
N MET A 14 -15.43 -2.62 -0.81
CA MET A 14 -14.14 -2.45 -1.50
C MET A 14 -13.52 -3.77 -1.95
N HIS A 15 -13.83 -4.86 -1.25
CA HIS A 15 -13.28 -6.16 -1.57
C HIS A 15 -14.05 -6.87 -2.70
N CYS A 16 -15.38 -6.67 -2.77
CA CYS A 16 -16.23 -7.14 -3.86
C CYS A 16 -16.00 -6.36 -5.16
N VAL A 17 -15.69 -5.06 -5.02
CA VAL A 17 -15.38 -4.13 -6.11
C VAL A 17 -14.13 -4.53 -6.92
N CYS A 18 -13.24 -5.35 -6.37
CA CYS A 18 -11.98 -5.74 -7.02
C CYS A 18 -12.14 -6.78 -8.16
N VAL A 19 -13.35 -7.28 -8.44
CA VAL A 19 -13.60 -8.42 -9.34
C VAL A 19 -14.27 -8.07 -10.69
N CYS A 20 -14.86 -6.88 -10.88
CA CYS A 20 -15.57 -6.55 -12.12
C CYS A 20 -15.01 -5.32 -12.85
N ALA A 21 -14.60 -5.49 -14.12
CA ALA A 21 -14.16 -4.41 -15.01
C ALA A 21 -15.24 -3.33 -15.29
N ALA A 22 -16.52 -3.60 -14.97
CA ALA A 22 -17.62 -2.64 -15.01
C ALA A 22 -17.67 -1.65 -13.82
N CYS A 23 -16.81 -1.82 -12.81
CA CYS A 23 -16.88 -1.10 -11.52
C CYS A 23 -15.75 -0.06 -11.32
N VAL A 24 -15.00 0.32 -12.36
CA VAL A 24 -13.88 1.28 -12.22
C VAL A 24 -14.35 2.60 -11.58
N GLY A 25 -15.53 3.11 -11.93
CA GLY A 25 -16.11 4.29 -11.30
C GLY A 25 -16.42 4.10 -9.80
N LEU A 26 -16.88 2.92 -9.40
CA LEU A 26 -17.14 2.59 -8.00
C LEU A 26 -15.85 2.49 -7.18
N ILE A 27 -14.77 1.95 -7.79
CA ILE A 27 -13.43 1.95 -7.18
C ILE A 27 -13.02 3.39 -6.88
N HIS A 28 -13.13 4.30 -7.86
CA HIS A 28 -12.72 5.69 -7.69
C HIS A 28 -13.50 6.37 -6.56
N ILE A 29 -14.84 6.26 -6.56
CA ILE A 29 -15.70 6.85 -5.53
C ILE A 29 -15.33 6.29 -4.16
N GLY A 30 -15.18 4.96 -4.05
CA GLY A 30 -14.82 4.33 -2.80
C GLY A 30 -13.43 4.76 -2.29
N VAL A 31 -12.43 4.92 -3.17
CA VAL A 31 -11.09 5.39 -2.77
C VAL A 31 -11.17 6.82 -2.27
N PHE A 32 -11.94 7.70 -2.91
CA PHE A 32 -12.11 9.07 -2.42
C PHE A 32 -12.84 9.13 -1.06
N ILE A 33 -13.87 8.30 -0.86
CA ILE A 33 -14.53 8.19 0.45
C ILE A 33 -13.53 7.72 1.51
N LEU A 34 -12.76 6.67 1.22
CA LEU A 34 -11.72 6.20 2.14
C LEU A 34 -10.64 7.25 2.40
N LEU A 35 -10.27 8.05 1.39
CA LEU A 35 -9.32 9.15 1.53
C LEU A 35 -9.85 10.19 2.53
N LEU A 36 -11.10 10.62 2.37
CA LEU A 36 -11.75 11.55 3.30
C LEU A 36 -11.81 10.97 4.73
N LEU A 37 -12.25 9.71 4.86
CA LEU A 37 -12.36 9.04 6.16
C LEU A 37 -11.00 8.78 6.81
N SER A 38 -9.94 8.57 6.03
CA SER A 38 -8.59 8.30 6.54
C SER A 38 -7.99 9.48 7.29
N GLY A 39 -8.45 10.71 7.01
CA GLY A 39 -8.06 11.91 7.74
C GLY A 39 -8.57 11.94 9.19
N GLU A 40 -9.58 11.15 9.53
CA GLU A 40 -10.11 11.08 10.89
C GLU A 40 -9.30 10.13 11.77
N ARG A 41 -8.73 10.63 12.87
CA ARG A 41 -8.00 9.82 13.86
C ARG A 41 -8.79 8.59 14.33
N ASN A 42 -10.09 8.77 14.56
CA ASN A 42 -10.98 7.70 15.04
C ASN A 42 -11.11 6.56 14.03
N PHE A 43 -11.00 6.85 12.72
CA PHE A 43 -10.99 5.82 11.69
C PHE A 43 -9.73 4.97 11.81
N GLY A 44 -8.54 5.59 11.84
CA GLY A 44 -7.26 4.89 11.96
C GLY A 44 -7.19 3.99 13.21
N VAL A 45 -7.59 4.51 14.38
CA VAL A 45 -7.59 3.71 15.62
C VAL A 45 -8.51 2.50 15.52
N ARG A 46 -9.67 2.63 14.85
CA ARG A 46 -10.66 1.56 14.73
C ARG A 46 -10.25 0.47 13.74
N LEU A 47 -9.28 0.73 12.86
CA LEU A 47 -8.74 -0.30 11.95
C LEU A 47 -7.99 -1.42 12.71
N ASN A 48 -7.56 -1.17 13.94
CA ASN A 48 -6.89 -2.18 14.77
C ASN A 48 -7.83 -3.27 15.30
N LYS A 49 -9.15 -3.15 15.11
CA LYS A 49 -10.09 -4.20 15.52
C LYS A 49 -9.85 -5.46 14.69
N THR A 50 -9.91 -6.60 15.37
CA THR A 50 -9.79 -7.91 14.74
C THR A 50 -10.87 -8.10 13.68
N TYR A 51 -10.45 -8.59 12.53
CA TYR A 51 -11.34 -8.96 11.44
C TYR A 51 -11.92 -10.35 11.72
N SER A 52 -13.21 -10.42 12.06
CA SER A 52 -13.90 -11.68 12.42
C SER A 52 -14.82 -12.22 11.33
N VAL A 53 -14.96 -11.53 10.20
CA VAL A 53 -15.90 -11.92 9.14
C VAL A 53 -15.25 -12.97 8.25
N ARG A 54 -15.80 -14.19 8.25
CA ARG A 54 -15.43 -15.24 7.28
C ARG A 54 -16.13 -14.94 5.96
N VAL A 55 -15.51 -14.11 5.11
CA VAL A 55 -15.97 -13.94 3.73
C VAL A 55 -15.46 -15.13 2.91
N PRO A 56 -16.30 -15.83 2.14
CA PRO A 56 -15.87 -16.90 1.25
C PRO A 56 -15.08 -16.28 0.08
N MET A 57 -13.77 -16.14 0.19
CA MET A 57 -12.90 -15.64 -0.90
C MET A 57 -11.51 -16.25 -0.86
N ASP A 58 -10.84 -16.24 -2.02
CA ASP A 58 -9.47 -16.72 -2.33
C ASP A 58 -8.35 -15.93 -1.63
N ILE A 59 -8.55 -15.60 -0.35
CA ILE A 59 -7.50 -15.09 0.52
C ILE A 59 -7.32 -16.14 1.61
N PRO A 60 -6.08 -16.63 1.83
CA PRO A 60 -5.82 -17.62 2.86
C PRO A 60 -6.41 -17.13 4.19
N VAL A 61 -7.08 -18.02 4.93
CA VAL A 61 -7.78 -17.74 6.19
C VAL A 61 -7.00 -16.71 7.00
N PHE A 62 -7.47 -15.47 6.98
CA PHE A 62 -6.70 -14.35 7.49
C PHE A 62 -7.06 -14.12 8.96
N THR A 63 -6.07 -14.30 9.84
CA THR A 63 -6.13 -13.90 11.25
C THR A 63 -5.40 -12.58 11.41
N GLY A 64 -6.13 -11.46 11.40
CA GLY A 64 -5.55 -10.16 11.69
C GLY A 64 -6.59 -9.06 11.76
N THR A 65 -6.16 -7.82 11.58
CA THR A 65 -6.96 -6.62 11.79
C THR A 65 -7.59 -6.10 10.49
N HIS A 66 -8.54 -5.15 10.61
CA HIS A 66 -9.02 -4.42 9.43
C HIS A 66 -7.89 -3.63 8.72
N ALA A 67 -6.88 -3.19 9.47
CA ALA A 67 -5.71 -2.53 8.90
C ALA A 67 -4.92 -3.45 7.96
N ASP A 68 -4.74 -4.71 8.35
CA ASP A 68 -4.07 -5.69 7.51
C ASP A 68 -4.85 -5.97 6.23
N LEU A 69 -6.18 -6.12 6.33
CA LEU A 69 -7.06 -6.29 5.18
C LEU A 69 -6.95 -5.11 4.21
N LEU A 70 -6.98 -3.88 4.73
CA LEU A 70 -6.81 -2.66 3.93
C LEU A 70 -5.48 -2.70 3.15
N ILE A 71 -4.37 -2.99 3.83
CA ILE A 71 -3.04 -3.07 3.21
C ILE A 71 -2.99 -4.17 2.14
N MET A 72 -3.57 -5.34 2.41
CA MET A 72 -3.59 -6.45 1.45
C MET A 72 -4.42 -6.13 0.20
N ILE A 73 -5.59 -5.51 0.36
CA ILE A 73 -6.44 -5.08 -0.75
C ILE A 73 -5.71 -4.03 -1.58
N PHE A 74 -5.12 -3.01 -0.93
CA PHE A 74 -4.41 -1.96 -1.64
C PHE A 74 -3.19 -2.50 -2.38
N HIS A 75 -2.44 -3.42 -1.76
CA HIS A 75 -1.35 -4.15 -2.43
C HIS A 75 -1.86 -4.88 -3.68
N LYS A 76 -2.97 -5.60 -3.58
CA LYS A 76 -3.56 -6.35 -4.72
C LYS A 76 -4.02 -5.40 -5.83
N ILE A 77 -4.63 -4.27 -5.49
CA ILE A 77 -5.04 -3.24 -6.46
C ILE A 77 -3.82 -2.66 -7.18
N ILE A 78 -2.76 -2.31 -6.45
CA ILE A 78 -1.54 -1.72 -7.00
C ILE A 78 -0.79 -2.72 -7.88
N THR A 79 -0.66 -3.97 -7.43
CA THR A 79 0.09 -5.01 -8.15
C THR A 79 -0.71 -5.72 -9.25
N GLY A 80 -2.02 -5.53 -9.31
CA GLY A 80 -2.91 -6.13 -10.30
C GLY A 80 -2.75 -5.61 -11.74
N GLY A 81 -1.81 -4.70 -12.01
CA GLY A 81 -1.38 -4.32 -13.35
C GLY A 81 -2.40 -3.56 -14.21
N HIS A 82 -3.51 -3.11 -13.64
CA HIS A 82 -4.52 -2.35 -14.37
C HIS A 82 -4.10 -0.89 -14.56
N GLN A 83 -3.79 -0.49 -15.81
CA GLN A 83 -3.31 0.85 -16.12
C GLN A 83 -4.28 1.97 -15.72
N HIS A 84 -5.59 1.70 -15.76
CA HIS A 84 -6.63 2.66 -15.33
C HIS A 84 -6.63 2.97 -13.83
N LEU A 85 -5.99 2.14 -13.00
CA LEU A 85 -5.90 2.34 -11.55
C LEU A 85 -4.64 3.10 -11.14
N LYS A 86 -3.70 3.33 -12.07
CA LYS A 86 -2.46 4.04 -11.82
C LYS A 86 -2.67 5.45 -11.22
N PRO A 87 -3.67 6.26 -11.65
CA PRO A 87 -3.94 7.55 -11.04
C PRO A 87 -4.38 7.47 -9.56
N LEU A 88 -4.88 6.31 -9.11
CA LEU A 88 -5.33 6.10 -7.74
C LEU A 88 -4.19 5.73 -6.79
N PHE A 89 -2.99 5.38 -7.28
CA PHE A 89 -1.90 4.91 -6.42
C PHE A 89 -1.51 5.94 -5.37
N ASP A 90 -1.45 7.23 -5.75
CA ASP A 90 -1.17 8.32 -4.82
C ASP A 90 -2.24 8.41 -3.73
N CYS A 91 -3.53 8.29 -4.09
CA CYS A 91 -4.64 8.30 -3.13
C CYS A 91 -4.59 7.10 -2.18
N LEU A 92 -4.34 5.90 -2.71
CA LEU A 92 -4.24 4.67 -1.93
C LEU A 92 -3.09 4.73 -0.92
N LEU A 93 -1.90 5.20 -1.34
CA LEU A 93 -0.78 5.35 -0.43
C LEU A 93 -1.01 6.49 0.58
N THR A 94 -1.65 7.59 0.18
CA THR A 94 -2.01 8.68 1.08
C THR A 94 -2.95 8.21 2.20
N ILE A 95 -3.93 7.35 1.88
CA ILE A 95 -4.79 6.72 2.90
C ILE A 95 -3.95 5.95 3.92
N ILE A 96 -2.96 5.15 3.47
CA ILE A 96 -2.08 4.40 4.37
C ILE A 96 -1.27 5.35 5.23
N VAL A 97 -0.69 6.41 4.64
CA VAL A 97 0.05 7.45 5.38
C VAL A 97 -0.82 8.05 6.48
N ASN A 98 -2.04 8.47 6.17
CA ASN A 98 -2.95 9.10 7.13
C ASN A 98 -3.28 8.19 8.33
N VAL A 99 -3.44 6.89 8.10
CA VAL A 99 -3.76 5.94 9.19
C VAL A 99 -2.54 5.38 9.90
N SER A 100 -1.35 5.44 9.27
CA SER A 100 -0.12 4.80 9.75
C SER A 100 0.29 5.14 11.20
N PRO A 101 0.12 6.37 11.73
CA PRO A 101 0.46 6.67 13.12
C PRO A 101 -0.38 5.89 14.15
N TYR A 102 -1.52 5.34 13.72
CA TYR A 102 -2.50 4.68 14.58
C TYR A 102 -2.50 3.16 14.47
N LEU A 103 -1.79 2.59 13.48
CA LEU A 103 -1.82 1.15 13.23
C LEU A 103 -0.93 0.39 14.20
N LYS A 104 -1.50 -0.56 14.92
CA LYS A 104 -0.83 -1.42 15.90
C LYS A 104 -0.94 -2.88 15.47
N SER A 105 0.02 -3.69 15.90
CA SER A 105 -0.02 -5.14 15.74
C SER A 105 -0.20 -5.59 14.28
N LEU A 106 0.45 -4.89 13.34
CA LEU A 106 0.45 -5.31 11.95
C LEU A 106 0.95 -6.75 11.83
N SER A 107 0.22 -7.54 11.06
CA SER A 107 0.60 -8.91 10.75
C SER A 107 1.89 -8.93 9.94
N MET A 108 2.64 -10.03 10.09
CA MET A 108 3.82 -10.28 9.27
C MET A 108 3.49 -10.23 7.76
N VAL A 109 2.29 -10.68 7.38
CA VAL A 109 1.83 -10.65 5.99
C VAL A 109 1.69 -9.21 5.49
N ALA A 110 0.95 -8.36 6.20
CA ALA A 110 0.77 -6.95 5.81
C ALA A 110 2.11 -6.19 5.76
N ALA A 111 2.99 -6.41 6.74
CA ALA A 111 4.33 -5.84 6.72
C ALA A 111 5.12 -6.23 5.47
N ASN A 112 5.11 -7.51 5.09
CA ASN A 112 5.77 -7.96 3.85
C ASN A 112 5.14 -7.36 2.60
N LYS A 113 3.82 -7.14 2.57
CA LYS A 113 3.14 -6.49 1.44
C LYS A 113 3.57 -5.03 1.27
N LEU A 114 3.70 -4.27 2.36
CA LEU A 114 4.23 -2.89 2.29
C LEU A 114 5.66 -2.86 1.75
N LEU A 115 6.55 -3.72 2.26
CA LEU A 115 7.92 -3.76 1.75
C LEU A 115 8.01 -4.27 0.30
N HIS A 116 7.10 -5.15 -0.12
CA HIS A 116 7.02 -5.56 -1.52
C HIS A 116 6.62 -4.39 -2.44
N LEU A 117 5.76 -3.47 -1.99
CA LEU A 117 5.48 -2.26 -2.77
C LEU A 117 6.72 -1.37 -2.86
N LEU A 118 7.46 -1.20 -1.76
CA LEU A 118 8.70 -0.42 -1.77
C LEU A 118 9.72 -1.02 -2.73
N GLU A 119 9.89 -2.34 -2.70
CA GLU A 119 10.77 -3.08 -3.60
C GLU A 119 10.37 -2.86 -5.07
N ALA A 120 9.09 -2.98 -5.39
CA ALA A 120 8.60 -2.79 -6.76
C ALA A 120 8.82 -1.35 -7.26
N PHE A 121 8.49 -0.35 -6.44
CA PHE A 121 8.60 1.05 -6.82
C PHE A 121 10.03 1.58 -6.83
N SER A 122 10.93 1.00 -6.02
CA SER A 122 12.35 1.38 -5.98
C SER A 122 13.17 0.80 -7.13
N THR A 123 12.59 -0.04 -7.99
CA THR A 123 13.29 -0.51 -9.18
C THR A 123 13.61 0.65 -10.13
N ASN A 124 14.87 0.74 -10.58
CA ASN A 124 15.34 1.86 -11.43
C ASN A 124 14.47 2.07 -12.68
N TRP A 125 14.00 1.00 -13.31
CA TRP A 125 13.14 1.12 -14.49
C TRP A 125 11.81 1.79 -14.13
N PHE A 126 11.16 1.41 -13.04
CA PHE A 126 9.89 2.00 -12.62
C PHE A 126 10.12 3.45 -12.20
N LEU A 127 11.09 3.69 -11.33
CA LEU A 127 11.39 5.01 -10.80
C LEU A 127 11.69 6.02 -11.91
N PHE A 128 12.47 5.62 -12.92
CA PHE A 128 12.83 6.51 -14.03
C PHE A 128 11.81 6.52 -15.18
N SER A 129 10.78 5.68 -15.16
CA SER A 129 9.74 5.65 -16.21
C SER A 129 8.91 6.94 -16.26
N ALA A 130 8.67 7.60 -15.13
CA ALA A 130 7.96 8.88 -15.07
C ALA A 130 8.54 9.76 -13.96
N SER A 131 8.55 11.07 -14.19
CA SER A 131 9.10 12.04 -13.23
C SER A 131 8.39 12.02 -11.88
N GLN A 132 7.11 11.62 -11.82
CA GLN A 132 6.30 11.63 -10.59
C GLN A 132 6.41 10.33 -9.77
N ASN A 133 7.01 9.26 -10.31
CA ASN A 133 7.01 7.95 -9.65
C ASN A 133 7.76 7.93 -8.31
N HIS A 134 8.67 8.87 -8.10
CA HIS A 134 9.38 9.01 -6.83
C HIS A 134 8.43 9.33 -5.66
N HIS A 135 7.32 10.02 -5.89
CA HIS A 135 6.33 10.32 -4.84
C HIS A 135 5.80 9.05 -4.14
N LEU A 136 5.61 7.96 -4.88
CA LEU A 136 5.14 6.68 -4.33
C LEU A 136 6.12 6.10 -3.31
N ILE A 137 7.42 6.27 -3.55
CA ILE A 137 8.47 5.86 -2.61
C ILE A 137 8.43 6.74 -1.37
N PHE A 138 8.30 8.06 -1.53
CA PHE A 138 8.18 9.00 -0.41
C PHE A 138 7.00 8.65 0.49
N PHE A 139 5.82 8.35 -0.08
CA PHE A 139 4.68 7.92 0.72
C PHE A 139 4.96 6.64 1.51
N LEU A 140 5.61 5.63 0.91
CA LEU A 140 5.92 4.38 1.62
C LEU A 140 6.97 4.60 2.72
N LEU A 141 8.00 5.41 2.47
CA LEU A 141 8.98 5.78 3.50
C LEU A 141 8.31 6.51 4.66
N GLU A 142 7.36 7.40 4.36
CA GLU A 142 6.57 8.09 5.37
C GLU A 142 5.70 7.13 6.19
N VAL A 143 5.08 6.12 5.56
CA VAL A 143 4.36 5.04 6.27
C VAL A 143 5.29 4.32 7.24
N PHE A 144 6.49 3.92 6.81
CA PHE A 144 7.44 3.22 7.68
C PHE A 144 7.91 4.13 8.83
N ASN A 145 8.22 5.39 8.55
CA ASN A 145 8.62 6.37 9.56
C ASN A 145 7.53 6.55 10.60
N ASN A 146 6.28 6.73 10.19
CA ASN A 146 5.15 6.89 11.12
C ASN A 146 4.91 5.65 11.97
N LEU A 147 4.98 4.44 11.38
CA LEU A 147 4.84 3.20 12.13
C LEU A 147 5.94 3.01 13.18
N ILE A 148 7.19 3.33 12.83
CA ILE A 148 8.32 3.28 13.76
C ILE A 148 8.17 4.37 14.83
N GLN A 149 7.90 5.61 14.43
CA GLN A 149 7.87 6.76 15.35
C GLN A 149 6.76 6.66 16.39
N TYR A 150 5.55 6.24 15.98
CA TYR A 150 4.37 6.27 16.85
C TYR A 150 3.97 4.89 17.39
N GLN A 151 4.34 3.81 16.71
CA GLN A 151 3.83 2.46 17.02
C GLN A 151 4.94 1.39 17.00
N PHE A 152 6.16 1.75 17.40
CA PHE A 152 7.30 0.82 17.47
C PHE A 152 6.99 -0.43 18.29
N ASP A 153 6.57 -0.24 19.55
CA ASP A 153 6.33 -1.33 20.51
C ASP A 153 5.26 -2.30 20.03
N GLY A 154 4.27 -1.81 19.29
CA GLY A 154 3.15 -2.59 18.78
C GLY A 154 3.44 -3.30 17.45
N ASN A 155 4.51 -2.96 16.74
CA ASN A 155 4.74 -3.45 15.37
C ASN A 155 6.08 -4.19 15.20
N CYS A 156 6.38 -5.11 16.13
CA CYS A 156 7.59 -5.93 16.07
C CYS A 156 7.74 -6.72 14.74
N ASN A 157 6.64 -7.19 14.15
CA ASN A 157 6.64 -7.87 12.85
C ASN A 157 7.14 -6.95 11.72
N LEU A 158 6.74 -5.67 11.73
CA LEU A 158 7.19 -4.68 10.75
C LEU A 158 8.69 -4.42 10.93
N VAL A 159 9.12 -4.14 12.15
CA VAL A 159 10.53 -3.87 12.49
C VAL A 159 11.41 -5.04 12.06
N TYR A 160 11.00 -6.27 12.39
CA TYR A 160 11.70 -7.48 11.96
C TYR A 160 11.79 -7.59 10.43
N THR A 161 10.70 -7.30 9.72
CA THR A 161 10.66 -7.35 8.25
C THR A 161 11.57 -6.29 7.62
N LEU A 162 11.62 -5.08 8.19
CA LEU A 162 12.52 -4.00 7.77
C LEU A 162 13.99 -4.39 7.91
N ILE A 163 14.38 -4.96 9.05
CA ILE A 163 15.76 -5.41 9.30
C ILE A 163 16.17 -6.51 8.31
N ARG A 164 15.26 -7.46 8.05
CA ARG A 164 15.49 -8.58 7.13
C ARG A 164 15.66 -8.12 5.68
N LYS A 165 14.89 -7.10 5.25
CA LYS A 165 14.92 -6.55 3.89
C LYS A 165 15.70 -5.22 3.77
N ARG A 166 16.58 -4.91 4.73
CA ARG A 166 17.35 -3.64 4.78
C ARG A 166 18.09 -3.29 3.49
N ASN A 167 18.47 -4.29 2.70
CA ASN A 167 19.18 -4.11 1.42
C ASN A 167 18.41 -3.22 0.44
N ILE A 168 17.07 -3.23 0.46
CA ILE A 168 16.25 -2.36 -0.39
C ILE A 168 16.55 -0.89 -0.10
N PHE A 169 16.67 -0.52 1.18
CA PHE A 169 16.97 0.84 1.60
C PHE A 169 18.40 1.24 1.25
N HIS A 170 19.36 0.31 1.35
CA HIS A 170 20.74 0.56 0.90
C HIS A 170 20.82 0.77 -0.61
N GLN A 171 20.07 0.00 -1.40
CA GLN A 171 19.99 0.20 -2.85
C GLN A 171 19.35 1.54 -3.19
N LEU A 172 18.28 1.92 -2.49
CA LEU A 172 17.63 3.21 -2.68
C LEU A 172 18.54 4.39 -2.31
N ALA A 173 19.34 4.27 -1.24
CA ALA A 173 20.31 5.29 -0.84
C ALA A 173 21.46 5.43 -1.85
N ASN A 174 21.79 4.35 -2.56
CA ASN A 174 22.86 4.30 -3.56
C ASN A 174 22.32 4.42 -5.00
N LEU A 175 21.17 5.06 -5.20
CA LEU A 175 20.59 5.27 -6.53
C LEU A 175 21.58 5.99 -7.46
N THR A 176 21.68 5.50 -8.69
CA THR A 176 22.55 6.08 -9.71
C THR A 176 21.97 7.41 -10.20
N SER A 177 22.69 8.50 -9.94
CA SER A 177 22.30 9.85 -10.37
C SER A 177 22.85 10.26 -11.75
N ASP A 178 23.60 9.38 -12.41
CA ASP A 178 24.27 9.69 -13.67
C ASP A 178 23.29 9.62 -14.87
N PRO A 179 23.18 10.68 -15.69
CA PRO A 179 22.23 10.74 -16.79
C PRO A 179 22.48 9.67 -17.87
N VAL A 180 23.74 9.28 -18.12
CA VAL A 180 24.06 8.22 -19.10
C VAL A 180 23.50 6.88 -18.63
N THR A 181 23.61 6.62 -17.34
CA THR A 181 23.07 5.41 -16.69
C THR A 181 21.53 5.40 -16.73
N ILE A 182 20.88 6.54 -16.47
CA ILE A 182 19.42 6.69 -16.56
C ILE A 182 18.92 6.44 -17.99
N HIS A 183 19.60 7.00 -19.01
CA HIS A 183 19.26 6.79 -20.42
C HIS A 183 19.46 5.33 -20.84
N LYS A 184 20.51 4.66 -20.35
CA LYS A 184 20.78 3.24 -20.60
C LYS A 184 19.68 2.34 -20.00
N VAL A 185 19.30 2.56 -18.74
CA VAL A 185 18.22 1.82 -18.07
C VAL A 185 16.87 1.99 -18.78
N LYS A 186 16.56 3.19 -19.28
CA LYS A 186 15.35 3.42 -20.10
C LYS A 186 15.39 2.63 -21.42
N ARG A 187 16.56 2.47 -22.04
CA ARG A 187 16.72 1.88 -23.37
C ARG A 187 16.75 0.34 -23.36
N GLU A 188 17.37 -0.27 -22.34
CA GLU A 188 17.59 -1.72 -22.26
C GLU A 188 16.31 -2.57 -22.21
N ARG A 189 15.12 -1.99 -21.99
CA ARG A 189 13.84 -2.73 -22.04
C ARG A 189 12.82 -2.25 -23.06
N MET A 190 13.03 -1.12 -23.75
CA MET A 190 12.26 -0.87 -24.99
C MET A 190 12.55 -1.94 -26.06
N CYS A 191 13.74 -2.56 -26.03
CA CYS A 191 14.10 -3.69 -26.90
C CYS A 191 13.68 -5.08 -26.40
N SER A 192 13.15 -5.24 -25.17
CA SER A 192 12.65 -6.55 -24.68
C SER A 192 11.13 -6.68 -24.74
N LEU A 193 10.44 -5.65 -25.25
CA LEU A 193 8.99 -5.60 -25.47
C LEU A 193 8.63 -5.37 -26.95
N MET A 194 9.62 -5.49 -27.85
CA MET A 194 9.47 -5.50 -29.30
C MET A 194 9.83 -6.88 -29.84
#